data_AF-A0A7V9HAY8-F1
#
_entry.id   AF-A0A7V9HAY8-F1
#
_cell.length_a   1.000
_cell.length_b   1.000
_cell.length_c   1.000
_cell.angle_alpha   90.00
_cell.angle_beta   90.00
_cell.angle_gamma   90.00
#
_symmetry.space_group_name_H-M   'P 1'
#
loop_
_entity.id
_entity.type
_entity.pdbx_description
1 polymer ?
#
loop_
_entity_poly.entity_id
_entity_poly.type
_entity_poly.pdbx_seq_one_letter_code
_entity_poly.pdbx_strand_id
1 'polypeptide(L)'
;MRRAFVAAMMAVALAACGDEEEGGAPAERSESPSLAPTAEPTSTPTAEGDPPTATVPRAPTPPPDATGPEEEPGGAGDEEAVRTRVRVVVDGEGITPPRVEIPAFLALRITVRNDLPRRVRVALRGAHRAVRIPARSTRSFDVDGLQRGEYAIDAVGAGRGTLVAG
;
A
#
# COMPACT_ATOMS: atom_id res chain seq x y z
N MET A 1 39.50 10.51 31.19
CA MET A 1 40.19 9.60 32.13
C MET A 1 39.27 9.27 33.29
N ARG A 2 39.33 8.03 33.81
CA ARG A 2 38.59 7.40 34.93
C ARG A 2 37.29 6.70 34.49
N ARG A 3 37.32 5.40 34.16
CA ARG A 3 37.36 4.20 35.05
C ARG A 3 36.07 4.11 35.90
N ALA A 4 35.35 3.02 36.07
CA ALA A 4 35.48 1.62 35.68
C ALA A 4 34.23 0.88 36.23
N PHE A 5 33.91 -0.29 35.64
CA PHE A 5 33.40 -1.51 36.30
C PHE A 5 32.31 -1.41 37.37
N VAL A 6 31.11 -1.94 37.08
CA VAL A 6 30.50 -2.99 37.93
C VAL A 6 29.73 -3.95 37.03
N ALA A 7 30.31 -5.15 36.85
CA ALA A 7 29.60 -6.34 36.41
C ALA A 7 28.84 -6.90 37.62
N ALA A 8 27.55 -7.15 37.47
CA ALA A 8 26.77 -7.95 38.41
C ALA A 8 26.08 -9.06 37.63
N MET A 9 26.73 -10.22 37.65
CA MET A 9 26.20 -11.49 37.21
C MET A 9 25.32 -12.04 38.34
N MET A 10 24.07 -12.41 38.06
CA MET A 10 23.34 -13.33 38.94
C MET A 10 22.38 -14.20 38.11
N ALA A 11 22.65 -15.50 38.15
CA ALA A 11 21.91 -16.58 37.51
C ALA A 11 21.30 -17.47 38.59
N VAL A 12 20.00 -17.76 38.53
CA VAL A 12 19.26 -18.90 39.13
C VAL A 12 17.90 -18.94 38.41
N ALA A 13 17.54 -19.87 37.51
CA ALA A 13 17.32 -21.33 37.56
C ALA A 13 15.87 -21.74 37.93
N LEU A 14 15.38 -22.75 37.19
CA LEU A 14 14.33 -23.75 37.48
C LEU A 14 12.89 -23.53 36.95
N ALA A 15 12.56 -24.43 36.01
CA ALA A 15 11.37 -25.28 35.96
C ALA A 15 9.97 -24.63 35.90
N ALA A 16 9.41 -24.62 34.70
CA ALA A 16 7.96 -24.79 34.51
C ALA A 16 7.74 -25.76 33.35
N CYS A 17 7.95 -27.05 33.64
CA CYS A 17 7.37 -28.13 32.84
C CYS A 17 5.90 -28.20 33.27
N GLY A 18 5.03 -27.56 32.48
CA GLY A 18 3.59 -27.62 32.64
C GLY A 18 3.07 -28.78 31.79
N ASP A 19 2.67 -29.81 32.52
CA ASP A 19 2.24 -31.14 32.12
C ASP A 19 1.01 -31.16 31.20
N GLU A 20 0.91 -32.24 30.46
CA GLU A 20 -0.03 -32.56 29.39
C GLU A 20 -1.47 -32.77 29.91
N GLU A 21 -2.47 -32.22 29.22
CA GLU A 21 -3.86 -32.72 29.30
C GLU A 21 -4.31 -33.16 27.90
N GLU A 22 -4.45 -34.48 27.76
CA GLU A 22 -5.09 -35.18 26.65
C GLU A 22 -6.60 -34.92 26.65
N GLY A 23 -7.17 -34.54 25.51
CA GLY A 23 -8.63 -34.43 25.42
C GLY A 23 -9.15 -34.01 24.04
N GLY A 24 -9.43 -34.99 23.19
CA GLY A 24 -10.40 -34.85 22.11
C GLY A 24 -9.90 -35.12 20.69
N ALA A 25 -9.94 -36.39 20.27
CA ALA A 25 -10.04 -36.76 18.86
C ALA A 25 -11.49 -36.50 18.34
N PRO A 26 -11.79 -36.69 17.05
CA PRO A 26 -11.23 -36.00 15.88
C PRO A 26 -12.34 -35.36 15.00
N ALA A 27 -11.91 -34.43 14.14
CA ALA A 27 -12.49 -34.11 12.83
C ALA A 27 -14.01 -33.90 12.69
N GLU A 28 -14.43 -32.64 12.70
CA GLU A 28 -15.54 -32.22 11.83
C GLU A 28 -14.96 -31.59 10.56
N ARG A 29 -15.01 -32.37 9.47
CA ARG A 29 -14.82 -31.87 8.11
C ARG A 29 -15.88 -30.82 7.85
N SER A 30 -15.50 -29.55 7.89
CA SER A 30 -16.29 -28.50 7.26
C SER A 30 -16.23 -28.70 5.75
N GLU A 31 -17.40 -28.89 5.16
CA GLU A 31 -17.63 -29.23 3.77
C GLU A 31 -16.95 -28.25 2.81
N SER A 32 -16.26 -28.83 1.83
CA SER A 32 -15.77 -28.11 0.65
C SER A 32 -16.99 -27.68 -0.17
N PRO A 33 -17.16 -26.39 -0.51
CA PRO A 33 -18.14 -26.01 -1.50
C PRO A 33 -17.74 -26.61 -2.85
N SER A 34 -18.53 -27.57 -3.31
CA SER A 34 -18.51 -28.13 -4.66
C SER A 34 -18.76 -26.99 -5.66
N LEU A 35 -17.70 -26.51 -6.30
CA LEU A 35 -17.81 -25.61 -7.44
C LEU A 35 -18.46 -26.40 -8.59
N ALA A 36 -19.68 -26.02 -8.93
CA ALA A 36 -20.36 -26.49 -10.12
C ALA A 36 -19.51 -26.19 -11.38
N PRO A 37 -19.44 -27.11 -12.35
CA PRO A 37 -18.78 -26.85 -13.63
C PRO A 37 -19.54 -25.74 -14.36
N THR A 38 -18.94 -24.55 -14.42
CA THR A 38 -19.41 -23.48 -15.30
C THR A 38 -18.86 -23.76 -16.68
N ALA A 39 -19.79 -23.95 -17.61
CA ALA A 39 -19.59 -24.36 -18.98
C ALA A 39 -18.56 -23.54 -19.75
N GLU A 40 -17.77 -24.22 -20.59
CA GLU A 40 -17.06 -23.62 -21.71
C GLU A 40 -18.06 -23.07 -22.74
N PRO A 41 -17.98 -21.79 -23.14
CA PRO A 41 -18.50 -21.37 -24.42
C PRO A 41 -17.42 -21.52 -25.50
N THR A 42 -17.59 -22.57 -26.29
CA THR A 42 -17.51 -22.62 -27.76
C THR A 42 -16.75 -21.49 -28.47
N SER A 43 -15.59 -21.86 -29.02
CA SER A 43 -14.93 -21.15 -30.12
C SER A 43 -15.88 -21.01 -31.32
N THR A 44 -16.18 -19.78 -31.72
CA THR A 44 -16.93 -19.47 -32.95
C THR A 44 -15.93 -18.99 -34.01
N PRO A 45 -16.06 -19.45 -35.28
CA PRO A 45 -15.03 -19.31 -36.31
C PRO A 45 -14.82 -17.89 -36.85
N THR A 46 -13.57 -17.70 -37.30
CA THR A 46 -12.99 -16.72 -38.22
C THR A 46 -13.98 -16.08 -39.20
N ALA A 47 -14.08 -14.76 -39.13
CA ALA A 47 -14.44 -13.94 -40.28
C ALA A 47 -13.13 -13.51 -40.97
N GLU A 48 -12.86 -14.11 -42.13
CA GLU A 48 -11.84 -13.64 -43.07
C GLU A 48 -12.42 -12.40 -43.76
N GLY A 49 -12.09 -11.24 -43.22
CA GLY A 49 -12.40 -9.95 -43.83
C GLY A 49 -11.35 -9.61 -44.88
N ASP A 50 -11.81 -9.26 -46.08
CA ASP A 50 -11.00 -8.70 -47.17
C ASP A 50 -9.96 -7.68 -46.66
N PRO A 51 -8.74 -7.66 -47.24
CA PRO A 51 -7.78 -6.63 -46.90
C PRO A 51 -8.34 -5.26 -47.29
N PRO A 52 -8.31 -4.25 -46.40
CA PRO A 52 -8.70 -2.90 -46.78
C PRO A 52 -7.76 -2.43 -47.90
N THR A 53 -8.34 -1.97 -49.01
CA THR A 53 -7.60 -1.26 -50.05
C THR A 53 -6.94 -0.04 -49.41
N ALA A 54 -5.61 -0.03 -49.37
CA ALA A 54 -4.84 1.10 -48.86
C ALA A 54 -5.06 2.32 -49.75
N THR A 55 -5.95 3.22 -49.33
CA THR A 55 -5.96 4.59 -49.85
C THR A 55 -4.76 5.30 -49.26
N VAL A 56 -3.77 5.62 -50.09
CA VAL A 56 -2.61 6.41 -49.69
C VAL A 56 -3.12 7.75 -49.15
N PRO A 57 -2.88 8.10 -47.87
CA PRO A 57 -3.21 9.42 -47.37
C PRO A 57 -2.35 10.43 -48.12
N ARG A 58 -2.99 11.37 -48.83
CA ARG A 58 -2.30 12.56 -49.30
C ARG A 58 -1.82 13.29 -48.05
N ALA A 59 -0.50 13.47 -47.92
CA ALA A 59 0.09 14.18 -46.81
C ALA A 59 -0.58 15.56 -46.67
N PRO A 60 -1.13 15.92 -45.49
CA PRO A 60 -1.62 17.27 -45.28
C PRO A 60 -0.44 18.23 -45.42
N THR A 61 -0.59 19.26 -46.26
CA THR A 61 0.32 20.40 -46.27
C THR A 61 0.34 20.99 -44.86
N PRO A 62 1.51 21.12 -44.21
CA PRO A 62 1.55 21.73 -42.88
C PRO A 62 1.03 23.17 -43.01
N PRO A 63 0.13 23.62 -42.12
CA PRO A 63 -0.19 25.04 -42.03
C PRO A 63 1.09 25.82 -41.72
N PRO A 64 1.23 27.06 -42.23
CA PRO A 64 2.37 27.90 -41.91
C PRO A 64 2.46 28.07 -40.39
N ASP A 65 3.68 27.86 -39.89
CA ASP A 65 4.15 28.04 -38.51
C ASP A 65 3.20 28.79 -37.58
N ALA A 66 2.47 28.05 -36.74
CA ALA A 66 2.02 28.55 -35.45
C ALA A 66 3.18 28.47 -34.45
N THR A 67 4.27 29.19 -34.72
CA THR A 67 5.30 29.46 -33.70
C THR A 67 4.84 30.65 -32.87
N GLY A 68 3.94 30.37 -31.93
CA GLY A 68 3.67 31.27 -30.82
C GLY A 68 3.55 30.42 -29.56
N PRO A 69 4.28 30.71 -28.47
CA PRO A 69 3.84 30.22 -27.17
C PRO A 69 2.42 30.72 -26.96
N GLU A 70 1.49 29.82 -26.63
CA GLU A 70 0.16 30.23 -26.17
C GLU A 70 0.36 31.02 -24.86
N GLU A 71 0.49 32.34 -24.97
CA GLU A 71 0.47 33.27 -23.85
C GLU A 71 -0.98 33.43 -23.38
N GLU A 72 -1.59 32.34 -22.93
CA GLU A 72 -2.78 32.46 -22.11
C GLU A 72 -2.37 33.05 -20.76
N PRO A 73 -3.09 34.07 -20.26
CA PRO A 73 -2.85 34.56 -18.91
C PRO A 73 -3.12 33.40 -17.94
N GLY A 74 -2.05 32.86 -17.35
CA GLY A 74 -2.15 31.77 -16.38
C GLY A 74 -3.21 32.09 -15.33
N GLY A 75 -4.08 31.12 -15.05
CA GLY A 75 -5.13 31.24 -14.04
C GLY A 75 -4.58 31.73 -12.70
N ALA A 76 -5.43 32.36 -11.88
CA ALA A 76 -5.07 33.10 -10.67
C ALA A 76 -4.41 32.27 -9.53
N GLY A 77 -3.88 31.08 -9.80
CA GLY A 77 -2.89 30.40 -8.96
C GLY A 77 -3.46 29.70 -7.73
N ASP A 78 -4.72 29.24 -7.76
CA ASP A 78 -5.33 28.44 -6.70
C ASP A 78 -5.34 26.93 -7.00
N GLU A 79 -4.56 26.48 -7.99
CA GLU A 79 -4.46 25.07 -8.35
C GLU A 79 -3.79 24.25 -7.23
N GLU A 80 -4.58 23.62 -6.38
CA GLU A 80 -4.07 22.60 -5.46
C GLU A 80 -3.74 21.32 -6.22
N ALA A 81 -2.53 20.79 -6.01
CA ALA A 81 -2.13 19.49 -6.52
C ALA A 81 -3.13 18.39 -6.08
N VAL A 82 -3.61 17.60 -7.05
CA VAL A 82 -4.47 16.44 -6.80
C VAL A 82 -3.73 15.42 -5.93
N ARG A 83 -4.38 14.94 -4.85
CA ARG A 83 -3.81 13.97 -3.91
C ARG A 83 -4.75 12.79 -3.66
N THR A 84 -4.20 11.59 -3.70
CA THR A 84 -4.89 10.37 -3.27
C THR A 84 -4.90 10.29 -1.75
N ARG A 85 -6.06 10.01 -1.14
CA ARG A 85 -6.21 9.94 0.31
C ARG A 85 -6.13 8.49 0.79
N VAL A 86 -5.20 8.20 1.69
CA VAL A 86 -5.07 6.88 2.32
C VAL A 86 -5.39 7.01 3.81
N ARG A 87 -6.18 6.08 4.35
CA ARG A 87 -6.49 6.00 5.78
C ARG A 87 -6.05 4.66 6.32
N VAL A 88 -5.31 4.69 7.43
CA VAL A 88 -4.90 3.50 8.16
C VAL A 88 -5.11 3.70 9.66
N VAL A 89 -5.50 2.64 10.34
CA VAL A 89 -5.61 2.57 11.81
C VAL A 89 -4.47 1.69 12.33
N VAL A 90 -3.85 2.12 13.42
CA VAL A 90 -2.88 1.33 14.17
C VAL A 90 -3.47 1.02 15.54
N ASP A 91 -3.64 -0.26 15.85
CA ASP A 91 -4.25 -0.74 17.08
C ASP A 91 -3.46 -1.94 17.65
N GLY A 92 -4.08 -2.73 18.53
CA GLY A 92 -3.46 -3.89 19.17
C GLY A 92 -3.33 -5.11 18.26
N GLU A 93 -4.04 -5.14 17.13
CA GLU A 93 -4.01 -6.23 16.14
C GLU A 93 -3.02 -5.93 15.00
N GLY A 94 -2.80 -4.65 14.71
CA GLY A 94 -1.77 -4.25 13.75
C GLY A 94 -2.08 -2.96 13.02
N ILE A 95 -1.90 -3.01 11.70
CA ILE A 95 -2.29 -1.93 10.78
C ILE A 95 -3.52 -2.39 10.01
N THR A 96 -4.58 -1.58 10.04
CA THR A 96 -5.84 -1.84 9.35
C THR A 96 -6.15 -0.72 8.34
N PRO A 97 -6.40 -1.04 7.05
CA PRO A 97 -6.25 -2.36 6.45
C PRO A 97 -4.77 -2.79 6.35
N PRO A 98 -4.46 -4.10 6.31
CA PRO A 98 -3.09 -4.59 6.20
C PRO A 98 -2.49 -4.40 4.80
N ARG A 99 -3.33 -4.23 3.77
CA ARG A 99 -2.92 -3.92 2.39
C ARG A 99 -3.78 -2.79 1.83
N VAL A 100 -3.16 -1.80 1.18
CA VAL A 100 -3.82 -0.67 0.52
C VAL A 100 -3.29 -0.56 -0.89
N GLU A 101 -4.19 -0.45 -1.88
CA GLU A 101 -3.83 -0.23 -3.29
C GLU A 101 -4.11 1.22 -3.69
N ILE A 102 -3.18 1.84 -4.40
CA ILE A 102 -3.24 3.23 -4.84
C ILE A 102 -2.67 3.37 -6.26
N PRO A 103 -3.06 4.42 -7.00
CA PRO A 103 -2.40 4.75 -8.26
C PRO A 103 -0.94 5.16 -8.02
N ALA A 104 -0.04 4.68 -8.88
CA ALA A 104 1.34 5.16 -8.91
C ALA A 104 1.43 6.63 -9.39
N PHE A 105 2.54 7.29 -9.06
CA PHE A 105 2.93 8.64 -9.46
C PHE A 105 2.08 9.80 -8.93
N LEU A 106 0.92 9.53 -8.34
CA LEU A 106 0.09 10.55 -7.69
C LEU A 106 0.58 10.84 -6.26
N ALA A 107 0.60 12.12 -5.90
CA ALA A 107 0.86 12.54 -4.53
C ALA A 107 -0.19 11.97 -3.57
N LEU A 108 0.22 11.65 -2.34
CA LEU A 108 -0.60 10.98 -1.35
C LEU A 108 -0.75 11.83 -0.09
N ARG A 109 -1.96 11.84 0.48
CA ARG A 109 -2.20 12.27 1.87
C ARG A 109 -2.53 11.03 2.69
N ILE A 110 -1.57 10.58 3.50
CA ILE A 110 -1.75 9.44 4.40
C ILE A 110 -2.24 9.97 5.75
N THR A 111 -3.39 9.49 6.21
CA THR A 111 -3.96 9.78 7.53
C THR A 111 -3.89 8.52 8.37
N VAL A 112 -3.22 8.63 9.51
CA VAL A 112 -3.01 7.52 10.43
C VAL A 112 -3.68 7.82 11.75
N ARG A 113 -4.58 6.93 12.19
CA ARG A 113 -5.18 6.95 13.52
C ARG A 113 -4.46 5.95 14.42
N ASN A 114 -3.95 6.40 15.56
CA ASN A 114 -3.33 5.55 16.56
C ASN A 114 -4.32 5.27 17.70
N ASP A 115 -4.88 4.06 17.74
CA ASP A 115 -5.77 3.57 18.78
C ASP A 115 -5.02 2.86 19.92
N LEU A 116 -3.70 2.94 19.97
CA LEU A 116 -2.95 2.43 21.12
C LEU A 116 -2.93 3.46 22.28
N PRO A 117 -2.81 3.01 23.53
CA PRO A 117 -2.62 3.88 24.69
C PRO A 117 -1.20 4.47 24.79
N ARG A 118 -0.35 4.24 23.77
CA ARG A 118 1.04 4.71 23.70
C ARG A 118 1.30 5.41 22.38
N ARG A 119 2.36 6.22 22.34
CA ARG A 119 2.86 6.81 21.09
C ARG A 119 3.37 5.71 20.15
N VAL A 120 3.20 5.91 18.85
CA VAL A 120 3.71 5.01 17.80
C VAL A 120 4.57 5.79 16.82
N ARG A 121 5.63 5.15 16.30
CA ARG A 121 6.35 5.63 15.11
C ARG A 121 5.91 4.81 13.92
N VAL A 122 5.33 5.47 12.92
CA VAL A 122 4.95 4.87 11.64
C VAL A 122 5.94 5.29 10.58
N ALA A 123 6.49 4.34 9.83
CA ALA A 123 7.43 4.57 8.75
C ALA A 123 6.94 3.94 7.45
N LEU A 124 6.96 4.69 6.36
CA LEU A 124 6.75 4.19 5.01
C LEU A 124 8.13 3.91 4.39
N ARG A 125 8.49 2.63 4.32
CA ARG A 125 9.75 2.16 3.71
C ARG A 125 9.66 2.33 2.20
N GLY A 126 10.79 2.64 1.56
CA GLY A 126 10.85 3.00 0.14
C GLY A 126 10.59 4.48 -0.13
N ALA A 127 9.74 5.14 0.67
CA ALA A 127 9.49 6.60 0.59
C ALA A 127 10.30 7.43 1.59
N HIS A 128 11.15 6.78 2.41
CA HIS A 128 11.99 7.41 3.45
C HIS A 128 11.23 8.35 4.42
N ARG A 129 9.92 8.12 4.61
CA ARG A 129 9.06 8.96 5.45
C ARG A 129 8.76 8.27 6.77
N ALA A 130 8.88 9.00 7.88
CA ALA A 130 8.48 8.50 9.18
C ALA A 130 7.85 9.60 10.04
N VAL A 131 6.81 9.23 10.79
CA VAL A 131 6.02 10.15 11.61
C VAL A 131 5.77 9.54 12.98
N ARG A 132 5.86 10.37 14.03
CA ARG A 132 5.46 10.00 15.39
C ARG A 132 4.02 10.45 15.63
N ILE A 133 3.22 9.56 16.20
CA ILE A 133 1.79 9.77 16.44
C ILE A 133 1.54 9.55 17.93
N PRO A 134 1.05 10.57 18.67
CA PRO A 134 0.67 10.41 20.07
C PRO A 134 -0.36 9.30 20.29
N ALA A 135 -0.49 8.84 21.54
CA ALA A 135 -1.55 7.91 21.93
C ALA A 135 -2.93 8.49 21.60
N ARG A 136 -3.86 7.64 21.15
CA ARG A 136 -5.27 8.02 20.90
C ARG A 136 -5.43 9.27 20.01
N SER A 137 -4.59 9.39 18.98
CA SER A 137 -4.58 10.58 18.13
C SER A 137 -4.48 10.23 16.65
N THR A 138 -4.86 11.19 15.81
CA THR A 138 -4.78 11.09 14.35
C THR A 138 -3.76 12.07 13.82
N ARG A 139 -2.97 11.65 12.84
CA ARG A 139 -2.02 12.53 12.14
C ARG A 139 -2.01 12.25 10.65
N SER A 140 -1.96 13.31 9.86
CA SER A 140 -1.85 13.22 8.41
C SER A 140 -0.52 13.75 7.92
N PHE A 141 0.06 13.10 6.92
CA PHE A 141 1.29 13.57 6.26
C PHE A 141 1.20 13.32 4.76
N ASP A 142 1.88 14.17 4.01
CA ASP A 142 1.98 14.05 2.56
C ASP A 142 3.20 13.21 2.19
N VAL A 143 3.05 12.48 1.09
CA VAL A 143 4.10 11.73 0.40
C VAL A 143 3.99 12.10 -1.08
N ASP A 144 5.14 12.38 -1.70
CA ASP A 144 5.18 12.63 -3.14
C ASP A 144 4.79 11.36 -3.91
N GLY A 145 4.59 11.49 -5.22
CA GLY A 145 4.24 10.37 -6.09
C GLY A 145 5.15 9.16 -5.89
N LEU A 146 4.55 8.01 -5.58
CA LEU A 146 5.27 6.75 -5.44
C LEU A 146 5.46 6.10 -6.81
N GLN A 147 6.65 5.53 -7.05
CA GLN A 147 6.87 4.66 -8.20
C GLN A 147 6.00 3.40 -8.08
N ARG A 148 5.80 2.67 -9.17
CA ARG A 148 5.13 1.37 -9.10
C ARG A 148 5.89 0.42 -8.18
N GLY A 149 5.17 -0.31 -7.34
CA GLY A 149 5.75 -1.32 -6.45
C GLY A 149 5.07 -1.42 -5.09
N GLU A 150 5.70 -2.18 -4.19
CA GLU A 150 5.23 -2.39 -2.83
C GLU A 150 6.07 -1.62 -1.81
N TYR A 151 5.39 -0.95 -0.89
CA TYR A 151 5.96 -0.12 0.15
C TYR A 151 5.50 -0.60 1.52
N ALA A 152 6.43 -1.00 2.39
CA ALA A 152 6.09 -1.46 3.73
C ALA A 152 5.72 -0.28 4.63
N ILE A 153 4.57 -0.37 5.31
CA ILE A 153 4.17 0.51 6.40
C ILE A 153 4.56 -0.18 7.71
N ASP A 154 5.61 0.29 8.36
CA ASP A 154 6.07 -0.22 9.66
C ASP A 154 5.55 0.66 10.80
N ALA A 155 4.65 0.13 11.64
CA ALA A 155 4.29 0.72 12.91
C ALA A 155 5.12 0.07 14.01
N VAL A 156 6.19 0.76 14.46
CA VAL A 156 7.21 0.19 15.36
C VAL A 156 6.56 -0.35 16.64
N GLY A 157 6.64 -1.66 16.84
CA GLY A 157 6.08 -2.36 18.00
C GLY A 157 4.54 -2.44 18.01
N ALA A 158 3.89 -2.25 16.86
CA ALA A 158 2.44 -2.37 16.70
C ALA A 158 2.05 -3.25 15.50
N GLY A 159 2.86 -3.30 14.43
CA GLY A 159 2.60 -4.20 13.31
C GLY A 159 3.18 -3.70 11.99
N ARG A 160 2.86 -4.40 10.90
CA ARG A 160 3.24 -4.04 9.54
C ARG A 160 2.03 -4.15 8.61
N GLY A 161 1.94 -3.23 7.66
CA GLY A 161 1.05 -3.31 6.50
C GLY A 161 1.82 -3.01 5.20
N THR A 162 1.13 -3.10 4.07
CA THR A 162 1.70 -2.89 2.74
C THR A 162 0.86 -1.87 1.97
N LEU A 163 1.52 -0.92 1.33
CA LEU A 163 0.96 -0.01 0.35
C LEU A 163 1.44 -0.42 -1.04
N VAL A 164 0.53 -0.60 -1.98
CA VAL A 164 0.83 -1.04 -3.35
C VAL A 164 0.52 0.12 -4.29
N ALA A 165 1.52 0.57 -5.03
CA ALA A 165 1.37 1.56 -6.08
C ALA A 165 1.35 0.85 -7.44
N GLY A 166 0.21 0.90 -8.13
CA GLY A 166 -0.03 0.25 -9.44
C GLY A 166 -0.35 1.24 -10.53
#